data_AF-A0A3A0DNM7-F1
#
_entry.id   AF-A0A3A0DNM7-F1
#
_cell.length_a   1.000
_cell.length_b   1.000
_cell.length_c   1.000
_cell.angle_alpha   90.00
_cell.angle_beta   90.00
_cell.angle_gamma   90.00
#
_symmetry.space_group_name_H-M   'P 1'
#
loop_
_entity.id
_entity.type
_entity.pdbx_description
1 polymer ?
#
loop_
_entity_poly.entity_id
_entity_poly.type
_entity_poly.pdbx_seq_one_letter_code
_entity_poly.pdbx_strand_id
1 'polypeptide(L)'
;MDRGLSDVVSAEDSTNKRCDLCDGRAFELIATLDRRGKPLNTVVCTACGLVAHARIPSDAELDRYYANEYRRDYHGEIAPSDRRVWRAWKNGQRLLKQLSPYLDRSACVFEVGAGIGCNVKAFELAGFDASGIEPGVGFGRYGREKLFARIDEARLFDLPPEPQHDLVLLIHVIEHFSSPRKALGHIHTLLRPGGRLYVECPNLAAPFARRSRLFHFAHIHNFTPATLAMMANRAGFEVERQFSTPDDPNLQMLLVRADAGRLVLDPASCQATKRALGRYNALTYHARLGYVWPRVRKLASYLGEHLTAQRQVRRLLGRCKADAAARSCSTASTAQSQRRAA
;
A
#
# COMPACT_ATOMS: atom_id res chain seq x y z
N MET A 1 26.05 4.26 -34.23
CA MET A 1 27.31 4.95 -33.92
C MET A 1 27.45 4.96 -32.42
N ASP A 2 28.38 4.10 -32.01
CA ASP A 2 28.81 3.80 -30.67
C ASP A 2 29.39 5.06 -30.02
N ARG A 3 28.82 5.51 -28.89
CA ARG A 3 29.42 6.51 -28.00
C ARG A 3 29.21 6.06 -26.57
N GLY A 4 30.26 5.44 -26.03
CA GLY A 4 30.68 5.54 -24.63
C GLY A 4 29.62 5.24 -23.57
N LEU A 5 29.40 3.95 -23.30
CA LEU A 5 28.79 3.41 -22.08
C LEU A 5 29.74 3.53 -20.87
N SER A 6 30.37 4.70 -20.72
CA SER A 6 31.30 5.02 -19.63
C SER A 6 30.89 6.35 -19.02
N ASP A 7 29.78 6.32 -18.30
CA ASP A 7 29.55 7.12 -17.09
C ASP A 7 28.61 6.30 -16.20
N VAL A 8 29.20 5.19 -15.76
CA VAL A 8 28.64 4.21 -14.85
C VAL A 8 29.02 4.68 -13.45
N VAL A 9 28.03 5.16 -12.70
CA VAL A 9 28.07 5.43 -11.25
C VAL A 9 28.98 6.62 -10.86
N SER A 10 28.41 7.73 -10.38
CA SER A 10 29.15 8.47 -9.35
C SER A 10 29.16 7.56 -8.11
N ALA A 11 30.37 7.20 -7.66
CA ALA A 11 30.60 6.32 -6.51
C ALA A 11 29.92 6.79 -5.20
N GLU A 12 29.38 8.00 -5.18
CA GLU A 12 28.77 8.64 -4.01
C GLU A 12 27.36 8.10 -3.67
N ASP A 13 26.59 7.60 -4.64
CA ASP A 13 25.17 7.26 -4.41
C ASP A 13 24.91 5.88 -3.77
N SER A 14 25.92 5.02 -3.68
CA SER A 14 25.77 3.62 -3.20
C SER A 14 26.76 3.20 -2.12
N THR A 15 27.82 3.97 -1.87
CA THR A 15 28.95 3.55 -1.03
C THR A 15 28.62 3.33 0.45
N ASN A 16 27.49 3.87 0.95
CA ASN A 16 27.04 3.62 2.33
C ASN A 16 25.64 3.02 2.45
N LYS A 17 25.06 2.49 1.37
CA LYS A 17 23.73 1.86 1.44
C LYS A 17 23.79 0.58 2.28
N ARG A 18 22.85 0.44 3.22
CA ARG A 18 22.54 -0.82 3.91
C ARG A 18 21.16 -1.31 3.47
N CYS A 19 21.01 -2.62 3.30
CA CYS A 19 19.73 -3.21 2.95
C CYS A 19 18.77 -3.08 4.13
N ASP A 20 17.59 -2.50 3.93
CA ASP A 20 16.60 -2.34 5.00
C ASP A 20 16.11 -3.69 5.56
N LEU A 21 16.16 -4.75 4.75
CA LEU A 21 15.82 -6.11 5.16
C LEU A 21 16.95 -6.80 5.93
N CYS A 22 18.15 -6.94 5.35
CA CYS A 22 19.19 -7.81 5.91
C CYS A 22 20.45 -7.10 6.41
N ASP A 23 20.50 -5.77 6.37
CA ASP A 23 21.67 -4.92 6.66
C ASP A 23 22.90 -5.17 5.76
N GLY A 24 22.79 -6.07 4.78
CA GLY A 24 23.82 -6.34 3.79
C GLY A 24 24.17 -5.10 2.97
N ARG A 25 25.43 -5.04 2.53
CA ARG A 25 26.00 -3.92 1.76
C ARG A 25 26.28 -4.27 0.30
N ALA A 26 26.10 -5.53 -0.09
CA ALA A 26 26.32 -5.99 -1.46
C ALA A 26 25.03 -5.86 -2.28
N PHE A 27 25.13 -5.12 -3.39
CA PHE A 27 24.03 -4.80 -4.29
C PHE A 27 24.47 -4.94 -5.75
N GLU A 28 23.52 -5.27 -6.61
CA GLU A 28 23.68 -5.26 -8.07
C GLU A 28 22.70 -4.27 -8.70
N LEU A 29 23.18 -3.44 -9.63
CA LEU A 29 22.36 -2.50 -10.39
C LEU A 29 21.46 -3.25 -11.39
N ILE A 30 20.14 -3.03 -11.31
CA ILE A 30 19.16 -3.71 -12.17
C ILE A 30 18.40 -2.76 -13.11
N ALA A 31 18.42 -1.45 -12.87
CA ALA A 31 17.91 -0.44 -13.80
C ALA A 31 18.52 0.92 -13.50
N THR A 32 18.64 1.77 -14.53
CA THR A 32 19.12 3.16 -14.44
C THR A 32 18.04 4.18 -14.74
N LEU A 33 16.86 3.73 -15.17
CA LEU A 33 15.73 4.57 -15.57
C LEU A 33 14.43 4.10 -14.92
N ASP A 34 13.54 5.04 -14.68
CA ASP A 34 12.17 4.79 -14.24
C ASP A 34 11.22 4.49 -15.43
N ARG A 35 9.96 4.16 -15.13
CA ARG A 35 8.93 3.84 -16.14
C ARG A 35 8.57 5.01 -17.07
N ARG A 36 9.03 6.23 -16.77
CA ARG A 36 8.86 7.45 -17.57
C ARG A 36 10.15 7.86 -18.28
N GLY A 37 11.23 7.07 -18.15
CA GLY A 37 12.53 7.37 -18.73
C GLY A 37 13.35 8.40 -17.96
N LYS A 38 12.96 8.76 -16.73
CA LYS A 38 13.76 9.63 -15.85
C LYS A 38 14.89 8.81 -15.21
N PRO A 39 16.07 9.41 -14.94
CA PRO A 39 17.15 8.75 -14.21
C PRO A 39 16.68 8.20 -12.86
N LEU A 40 16.90 6.90 -12.64
CA LEU A 40 16.56 6.22 -11.39
C LEU A 40 17.35 4.91 -11.26
N ASN A 41 18.39 4.94 -10.45
CA ASN A 41 19.17 3.74 -10.15
C ASN A 41 18.39 2.83 -9.19
N THR A 42 18.08 1.62 -9.64
CA THR A 42 17.41 0.59 -8.86
C THR A 42 18.34 -0.61 -8.70
N VAL A 43 18.46 -1.13 -7.49
CA VAL A 43 19.38 -2.20 -7.12
C VAL A 43 18.66 -3.39 -6.49
N VAL A 44 19.25 -4.58 -6.59
CA VAL A 44 18.86 -5.78 -5.84
C VAL A 44 19.93 -6.12 -4.80
N CYS A 45 19.54 -6.39 -3.56
CA CYS A 45 20.46 -6.89 -2.54
C CYS A 45 20.87 -8.33 -2.89
N THR A 46 22.18 -8.60 -2.98
CA THR A 46 22.67 -9.93 -3.39
C THR A 46 22.51 -10.99 -2.31
N ALA A 47 22.28 -10.60 -1.05
CA ALA A 47 22.08 -11.52 0.07
C ALA A 47 20.60 -11.95 0.23
N CYS A 48 19.65 -11.01 0.23
CA CYS A 48 18.24 -11.31 0.54
C CYS A 48 17.28 -11.16 -0.66
N GLY A 49 17.72 -10.56 -1.76
CA GLY A 49 16.89 -10.35 -2.95
C GLY A 49 15.91 -9.18 -2.88
N LEU A 50 15.93 -8.33 -1.84
CA LEU A 50 15.11 -7.11 -1.80
C LEU A 50 15.55 -6.14 -2.89
N VAL A 51 14.58 -5.58 -3.62
CA VAL A 51 14.82 -4.56 -4.64
C VAL A 51 14.42 -3.19 -4.11
N ALA A 52 15.30 -2.19 -4.29
CA ALA A 52 15.05 -0.83 -3.86
C ALA A 52 15.79 0.20 -4.73
N HIS A 53 15.47 1.49 -4.56
CA HIS A 53 16.33 2.56 -5.10
C HIS A 53 17.74 2.47 -4.52
N ALA A 54 18.76 2.75 -5.33
CA ALA A 54 20.15 2.83 -4.88
C ALA A 54 20.27 3.90 -3.78
N ARG A 55 19.88 5.13 -4.10
CA ARG A 55 19.73 6.23 -3.15
C ARG A 55 18.29 6.26 -2.62
N ILE A 56 18.14 6.11 -1.30
CA ILE A 56 16.83 6.28 -0.65
C ILE A 56 16.57 7.78 -0.51
N PRO A 57 15.47 8.32 -1.07
CA PRO A 57 15.12 9.72 -0.87
C PRO A 57 14.90 10.02 0.62
N SER A 58 15.33 11.19 1.07
CA SER A 58 14.97 11.70 2.39
C SER A 58 13.48 12.04 2.47
N ASP A 59 12.92 12.10 3.68
CA ASP A 59 11.50 12.43 3.87
C ASP A 59 11.18 13.82 3.29
N ALA A 60 12.09 14.80 3.40
CA ALA A 60 11.95 16.12 2.79
C ALA A 60 11.92 16.08 1.25
N GLU A 61 12.67 15.17 0.62
CA GLU A 61 12.63 14.97 -0.83
C GLU A 61 11.34 14.28 -1.27
N LEU A 62 10.85 13.30 -0.49
CA LEU A 62 9.56 12.66 -0.72
C LEU A 62 8.43 13.67 -0.59
N ASP A 63 8.41 14.48 0.47
CA ASP A 63 7.43 15.55 0.68
C ASP A 63 7.43 16.52 -0.51
N ARG A 64 8.60 16.93 -1.00
CA ARG A 64 8.72 17.79 -2.18
C ARG A 64 8.17 17.12 -3.44
N TYR A 65 8.47 15.83 -3.64
CA TYR A 65 7.93 15.05 -4.75
C TYR A 65 6.41 14.94 -4.66
N TYR A 66 5.84 14.64 -3.48
CA TYR A 66 4.40 14.57 -3.26
C TYR A 66 3.72 15.93 -3.46
N ALA A 67 4.33 17.01 -2.96
CA ALA A 67 3.79 18.36 -3.05
C ALA A 67 3.74 18.88 -4.49
N ASN A 68 4.77 18.62 -5.31
CA ASN A 68 4.96 19.29 -6.60
C ASN A 68 4.76 18.37 -7.81
N GLU A 69 5.31 17.16 -7.78
CA GLU A 69 5.40 16.28 -8.95
C GLU A 69 4.30 15.22 -8.95
N TYR A 70 4.07 14.54 -7.83
CA TYR A 70 3.04 13.51 -7.71
C TYR A 70 1.63 14.08 -7.92
N ARG A 71 1.33 15.25 -7.34
CA ARG A 71 0.04 15.93 -7.55
C ARG A 71 -0.20 16.29 -9.03
N ARG A 72 0.83 16.74 -9.75
CA ARG A 72 0.75 17.02 -11.19
C ARG A 72 0.61 15.74 -12.02
N ASP A 73 1.34 14.70 -11.65
CA ASP A 73 1.46 13.45 -12.39
C ASP A 73 0.29 12.48 -12.23
N TYR A 74 -0.44 12.57 -11.10
CA TYR A 74 -1.56 11.69 -10.78
C TYR A 74 -2.90 12.41 -10.61
N HIS A 75 -2.91 13.74 -10.43
CA HIS A 75 -4.08 14.48 -9.93
C HIS A 75 -4.29 15.86 -10.56
N GLY A 76 -4.39 15.93 -11.88
CA GLY A 76 -5.10 17.05 -12.52
C GLY A 76 -6.57 17.25 -12.07
N GLU A 77 -7.05 16.49 -11.07
CA GLU A 77 -8.37 16.56 -10.47
C GLU A 77 -8.27 17.00 -8.99
N ILE A 78 -8.90 18.13 -8.64
CA ILE A 78 -9.01 18.65 -7.26
C ILE A 78 -9.88 17.73 -6.38
N ALA A 79 -10.75 16.92 -7.00
CA ALA A 79 -11.60 15.93 -6.36
C ALA A 79 -11.55 14.61 -7.14
N PRO A 80 -11.58 13.43 -6.49
CA PRO A 80 -11.51 12.16 -7.20
C PRO A 80 -12.75 11.94 -8.10
N SER A 81 -12.54 11.51 -9.34
CA SER A 81 -13.65 11.07 -10.19
C SER A 81 -14.51 9.96 -9.55
N ASP A 82 -15.80 9.93 -9.88
CA ASP A 82 -16.75 8.92 -9.37
C ASP A 82 -16.28 7.48 -9.64
N ARG A 83 -15.61 7.25 -10.77
CA ARG A 83 -15.05 5.94 -11.09
C ARG A 83 -13.94 5.53 -10.11
N ARG A 84 -13.09 6.47 -9.72
CA ARG A 84 -12.04 6.22 -8.71
C ARG A 84 -12.65 5.92 -7.36
N VAL A 85 -13.64 6.70 -6.94
CA VAL A 85 -14.38 6.49 -5.68
C VAL A 85 -15.05 5.12 -5.69
N TRP A 86 -15.76 4.77 -6.76
CA TRP A 86 -16.43 3.47 -6.87
C TRP A 86 -15.47 2.29 -6.85
N ARG A 87 -14.31 2.40 -7.49
CA ARG A 87 -13.26 1.37 -7.43
C ARG A 87 -12.69 1.23 -6.02
N ALA A 88 -12.39 2.35 -5.35
CA ALA A 88 -11.91 2.34 -3.98
C ALA A 88 -12.96 1.74 -3.03
N TRP A 89 -14.23 2.05 -3.23
CA TRP A 89 -15.35 1.46 -2.49
C TRP A 89 -15.43 -0.06 -2.67
N LYS A 90 -15.38 -0.55 -3.91
CA LYS A 90 -15.35 -2.00 -4.19
C LYS A 90 -14.14 -2.68 -3.54
N ASN A 91 -12.99 -2.00 -3.49
CA ASN A 91 -11.82 -2.50 -2.79
C ASN A 91 -12.08 -2.62 -1.29
N GLY A 92 -12.65 -1.59 -0.65
CA GLY A 92 -13.05 -1.63 0.76
C GLY A 92 -14.02 -2.78 1.06
N GLN A 93 -15.01 -3.01 0.19
CA GLN A 93 -15.93 -4.15 0.34
C GLN A 93 -15.23 -5.50 0.21
N ARG A 94 -14.25 -5.62 -0.70
CA ARG A 94 -13.44 -6.84 -0.83
C ARG A 94 -12.61 -7.07 0.44
N LEU A 95 -11.92 -6.05 0.94
CA LEU A 95 -11.11 -6.12 2.16
C LEU A 95 -11.97 -6.51 3.35
N LEU A 96 -13.12 -5.86 3.53
CA LEU A 96 -14.09 -6.20 4.58
C LEU A 96 -14.48 -7.68 4.51
N LYS A 97 -14.90 -8.18 3.35
CA LYS A 97 -15.30 -9.59 3.18
C LYS A 97 -14.14 -10.55 3.47
N GLN A 98 -12.92 -10.18 3.08
CA GLN A 98 -11.74 -11.01 3.21
C GLN A 98 -11.21 -11.06 4.64
N LEU A 99 -11.34 -9.95 5.39
CA LEU A 99 -10.71 -9.77 6.70
C LEU A 99 -11.68 -9.91 7.87
N SER A 100 -12.99 -9.68 7.68
CA SER A 100 -13.97 -9.85 8.76
C SER A 100 -13.99 -11.23 9.42
N PRO A 101 -13.65 -12.36 8.76
CA PRO A 101 -13.56 -13.65 9.44
C PRO A 101 -12.43 -13.75 10.47
N TYR A 102 -11.49 -12.81 10.49
CA TYR A 102 -10.35 -12.76 11.41
C TYR A 102 -10.53 -11.73 12.52
N LEU A 103 -11.71 -11.11 12.61
CA LEU A 103 -11.98 -9.99 13.52
C LEU A 103 -13.22 -10.24 14.36
N ASP A 104 -13.14 -9.86 15.62
CA ASP A 104 -14.32 -9.71 16.47
C ASP A 104 -15.15 -8.51 16.02
N ARG A 105 -16.45 -8.55 16.30
CA ARG A 105 -17.38 -7.47 15.90
C ARG A 105 -17.03 -6.11 16.50
N SER A 106 -16.33 -6.10 17.63
CA SER A 106 -15.86 -4.90 18.33
C SER A 106 -14.43 -4.48 17.94
N ALA A 107 -13.82 -5.10 16.92
CA ALA A 107 -12.44 -4.84 16.57
C ALA A 107 -12.22 -3.38 16.11
N CYS A 108 -11.15 -2.78 16.62
CA CYS A 108 -10.61 -1.49 16.21
C CYS A 108 -9.75 -1.66 14.96
N VAL A 109 -10.17 -1.08 13.84
CA VAL A 109 -9.52 -1.18 12.53
C VAL A 109 -8.89 0.16 12.18
N PHE A 110 -7.59 0.17 11.86
CA PHE A 110 -6.87 1.38 11.52
C PHE A 110 -6.23 1.29 10.14
N GLU A 111 -6.37 2.31 9.30
CA GLU A 111 -5.72 2.36 7.99
C GLU A 111 -4.63 3.41 7.93
N VAL A 112 -3.40 2.99 7.59
CA VAL A 112 -2.28 3.90 7.32
C VAL A 112 -2.27 4.19 5.81
N GLY A 113 -2.36 5.46 5.43
CA GLY A 113 -2.48 5.90 4.04
C GLY A 113 -3.89 5.67 3.48
N ALA A 114 -4.90 6.18 4.20
CA ALA A 114 -6.31 5.93 3.91
C ALA A 114 -6.81 6.53 2.58
N GLY A 115 -6.04 7.43 1.95
CA GLY A 115 -6.39 8.05 0.68
C GLY A 115 -7.78 8.68 0.71
N ILE A 116 -8.68 8.18 -0.14
CA ILE A 116 -10.06 8.70 -0.26
C ILE A 116 -10.95 8.25 0.92
N GLY A 117 -10.51 7.27 1.71
CA GLY A 117 -11.23 6.81 2.90
C GLY A 117 -12.30 5.74 2.69
N CYS A 118 -12.34 5.14 1.50
CA CYS A 118 -13.34 4.13 1.18
C CYS A 118 -13.17 2.83 1.97
N ASN A 119 -11.93 2.43 2.31
CA ASN A 119 -11.71 1.22 3.10
C ASN A 119 -12.16 1.46 4.54
N VAL A 120 -11.68 2.51 5.22
CA VAL A 120 -12.21 2.95 6.53
C VAL A 120 -13.74 2.98 6.54
N LYS A 121 -14.35 3.66 5.56
CA LYS A 121 -15.80 3.79 5.50
C LYS A 121 -16.53 2.45 5.31
N ALA A 122 -15.94 1.51 4.58
CA ALA A 122 -16.53 0.19 4.40
C ALA A 122 -16.59 -0.59 5.71
N PHE A 123 -15.54 -0.51 6.53
CA PHE A 123 -15.52 -1.12 7.87
C PHE A 123 -16.47 -0.40 8.85
N GLU A 124 -16.52 0.94 8.85
CA GLU A 124 -17.48 1.70 9.67
C GLU A 124 -18.93 1.27 9.37
N LEU A 125 -19.31 1.22 8.09
CA LEU A 125 -20.68 0.83 7.70
C LEU A 125 -21.00 -0.64 7.98
N ALA A 126 -20.00 -1.46 8.32
CA ALA A 126 -20.17 -2.84 8.77
C ALA A 126 -20.20 -2.96 10.30
N GLY A 127 -20.06 -1.85 11.03
CA GLY A 127 -20.16 -1.78 12.48
C GLY A 127 -18.83 -1.87 13.23
N PHE A 128 -17.69 -1.86 12.53
CA PHE A 128 -16.38 -1.85 13.18
C PHE A 128 -16.00 -0.44 13.65
N ASP A 129 -15.16 -0.38 14.69
CA ASP A 129 -14.51 0.86 15.09
C ASP A 129 -13.33 1.16 14.15
N ALA A 130 -13.63 1.70 12.97
CA ALA A 130 -12.65 1.99 11.94
C ALA A 130 -12.23 3.47 11.85
N SER A 131 -10.92 3.73 11.80
CA SER A 131 -10.32 5.04 11.53
C SER A 131 -9.05 4.92 10.66
N GLY A 132 -8.42 6.03 10.31
CA GLY A 132 -7.15 5.99 9.56
C GLY A 132 -6.47 7.35 9.45
N ILE A 133 -5.30 7.36 8.82
CA ILE A 133 -4.51 8.57 8.57
C ILE A 133 -4.15 8.72 7.09
N GLU A 134 -4.13 9.95 6.61
CA GLU A 134 -3.69 10.30 5.25
C GLU A 134 -2.95 11.64 5.28
N PRO A 135 -1.63 11.68 4.99
CA PRO A 135 -0.87 12.93 5.00
C PRO A 135 -1.23 13.87 3.84
N GLY A 136 -1.86 13.35 2.77
CA GLY A 136 -2.28 14.15 1.62
C GLY A 136 -3.58 14.94 1.85
N VAL A 137 -3.46 16.26 1.98
CA VAL A 137 -4.57 17.22 2.17
C VAL A 137 -5.77 16.98 1.23
N GLY A 138 -5.52 16.60 -0.04
CA GLY A 138 -6.56 16.48 -1.06
C GLY A 138 -7.48 15.26 -0.92
N PHE A 139 -6.93 14.07 -0.66
CA PHE A 139 -7.76 12.85 -0.57
C PHE A 139 -8.47 12.72 0.77
N GLY A 140 -7.78 13.06 1.85
CA GLY A 140 -8.36 13.06 3.20
C GLY A 140 -9.58 13.97 3.28
N ARG A 141 -9.56 15.13 2.60
CA ARG A 141 -10.70 16.05 2.54
C ARG A 141 -11.96 15.41 1.94
N TYR A 142 -11.86 14.69 0.82
CA TYR A 142 -13.02 14.01 0.24
C TYR A 142 -13.58 12.93 1.20
N GLY A 143 -12.69 12.14 1.82
CA GLY A 143 -13.07 11.13 2.80
C GLY A 143 -13.83 11.70 3.99
N ARG A 144 -13.31 12.80 4.57
CA ARG A 144 -13.95 13.50 5.69
C ARG A 144 -15.27 14.16 5.30
N GLU A 145 -15.30 14.94 4.23
CA GLU A 145 -16.45 15.80 3.90
C GLU A 145 -17.58 15.07 3.14
N LYS A 146 -17.26 14.05 2.34
CA LYS A 146 -18.24 13.37 1.48
C LYS A 146 -18.59 11.99 1.98
N LEU A 147 -17.60 11.22 2.44
CA LEU A 147 -17.84 9.88 3.00
C LEU A 147 -18.11 9.91 4.50
N PHE A 148 -17.80 11.01 5.19
CA PHE A 148 -17.85 11.08 6.66
C PHE A 148 -17.05 9.93 7.29
N ALA A 149 -15.88 9.62 6.70
CA ALA A 149 -14.94 8.65 7.23
C ALA A 149 -14.06 9.31 8.30
N ARG A 150 -13.78 8.60 9.39
CA ARG A 150 -12.89 9.05 10.48
C ARG A 150 -11.43 8.97 10.05
N ILE A 151 -10.94 10.02 9.38
CA ILE A 151 -9.58 10.06 8.83
C ILE A 151 -8.89 11.36 9.22
N ASP A 152 -7.76 11.22 9.89
CA ASP A 152 -6.96 12.35 10.33
C ASP A 152 -5.83 12.64 9.34
N GLU A 153 -5.41 13.90 9.31
CA GLU A 153 -4.24 14.33 8.54
C GLU A 153 -3.00 14.20 9.40
N ALA A 154 -2.34 13.05 9.31
CA ALA A 154 -1.15 12.73 10.09
C ALA A 154 -0.23 11.78 9.32
N ARG A 155 1.04 11.70 9.72
CA ARG A 155 1.98 10.67 9.26
C ARG A 155 2.03 9.52 10.26
N LEU A 156 2.47 8.35 9.77
CA LEU A 156 2.64 7.17 10.62
C LEU A 156 3.51 7.47 11.85
N PHE A 157 4.64 8.14 11.66
CA PHE A 157 5.59 8.41 12.74
C PHE A 157 5.20 9.59 13.65
N ASP A 158 4.09 10.26 13.37
CA ASP A 158 3.52 11.28 14.27
C ASP A 158 2.61 10.64 15.33
N LEU A 159 2.25 9.36 15.17
CA LEU A 159 1.40 8.63 16.08
C LEU A 159 2.18 8.19 17.33
N PRO A 160 1.57 8.25 18.52
CA PRO A 160 2.18 7.69 19.71
C PRO A 160 2.24 6.16 19.61
N PRO A 161 3.32 5.51 20.09
CA PRO A 161 3.48 4.06 20.05
C PRO A 161 2.59 3.36 21.09
N GLU A 162 1.27 3.36 20.85
CA GLU A 162 0.27 2.85 21.78
C GLU A 162 -0.55 1.70 21.16
N PRO A 163 -0.68 0.55 21.85
CA PRO A 163 -1.41 -0.60 21.34
C PRO A 163 -2.93 -0.38 21.41
N GLN A 164 -3.49 0.19 20.34
CA GLN A 164 -4.91 0.58 20.28
C GLN A 164 -5.71 -0.20 19.23
N HIS A 165 -5.05 -0.92 18.32
CA HIS A 165 -5.71 -1.50 17.16
C HIS A 165 -5.65 -3.03 17.16
N ASP A 166 -6.73 -3.65 16.69
CA ASP A 166 -6.81 -5.11 16.48
C ASP A 166 -6.42 -5.46 15.04
N LEU A 167 -6.61 -4.54 14.10
CA LEU A 167 -6.17 -4.66 12.71
C LEU A 167 -5.62 -3.33 12.18
N VAL A 168 -4.42 -3.36 11.64
CA VAL A 168 -3.87 -2.27 10.82
C VAL A 168 -3.89 -2.66 9.34
N LEU A 169 -4.37 -1.77 8.48
CA LEU A 169 -4.37 -1.91 7.03
C LEU A 169 -3.24 -1.07 6.43
N LEU A 170 -2.47 -1.68 5.53
CA LEU A 170 -1.40 -1.04 4.77
C LEU A 170 -1.54 -1.37 3.28
N ILE A 171 -2.33 -0.56 2.56
CA ILE A 171 -2.77 -0.82 1.19
C ILE A 171 -2.04 0.08 0.20
N HIS A 172 -1.07 -0.46 -0.53
CA HIS A 172 -0.21 0.28 -1.46
C HIS A 172 0.53 1.44 -0.78
N VAL A 173 1.09 1.17 0.40
CA VAL A 173 1.81 2.15 1.23
C VAL A 173 3.21 1.68 1.59
N ILE A 174 3.40 0.39 1.86
CA ILE A 174 4.68 -0.15 2.33
C ILE A 174 5.84 0.13 1.36
N GLU A 175 5.57 0.09 0.05
CA GLU A 175 6.52 0.35 -1.01
C GLU A 175 7.02 1.81 -1.06
N HIS A 176 6.28 2.72 -0.43
CA HIS A 176 6.56 4.16 -0.41
C HIS A 176 7.42 4.60 0.78
N PHE A 177 7.61 3.75 1.80
CA PHE A 177 8.44 4.12 2.94
C PHE A 177 9.93 4.11 2.59
N SER A 178 10.65 5.09 3.15
CA SER A 178 12.12 5.16 3.12
C SER A 178 12.75 3.99 3.88
N SER A 179 12.07 3.46 4.90
CA SER A 179 12.41 2.21 5.61
C SER A 179 11.15 1.44 5.99
N PRO A 180 10.73 0.45 5.17
CA PRO A 180 9.65 -0.46 5.51
C PRO A 180 9.87 -1.15 6.86
N ARG A 181 11.10 -1.50 7.21
CA ARG A 181 11.43 -2.08 8.52
C ARG A 181 11.03 -1.17 9.68
N LYS A 182 11.37 0.13 9.62
CA LYS A 182 10.98 1.10 10.65
C LYS A 182 9.48 1.30 10.68
N ALA A 183 8.83 1.40 9.52
CA ALA A 183 7.38 1.57 9.44
C ALA A 183 6.63 0.38 10.04
N LEU A 184 7.01 -0.85 9.68
CA LEU A 184 6.43 -2.06 10.26
C LEU A 184 6.72 -2.15 11.76
N GLY A 185 7.94 -1.82 12.20
CA GLY A 185 8.28 -1.79 13.62
C GLY A 185 7.43 -0.78 14.41
N HIS A 186 7.10 0.37 13.83
CA HIS A 186 6.18 1.32 14.46
C HIS A 186 4.74 0.80 14.46
N ILE A 187 4.25 0.25 13.35
CA ILE A 187 2.92 -0.39 13.25
C ILE A 187 2.76 -1.51 14.30
N HIS A 188 3.83 -2.26 14.58
CA HIS A 188 3.84 -3.29 15.63
C HIS A 188 3.48 -2.71 17.00
N THR A 189 3.93 -1.49 17.30
CA THR A 189 3.61 -0.79 18.57
C THR A 189 2.17 -0.29 18.64
N LEU A 190 1.53 -0.06 17.49
CA LEU A 190 0.13 0.37 17.41
C LEU A 190 -0.87 -0.78 17.60
N LEU A 191 -0.39 -2.02 17.47
CA LEU A 191 -1.22 -3.22 17.55
C LEU A 191 -1.27 -3.77 18.98
N ARG A 192 -2.48 -4.12 19.41
CA ARG A 192 -2.71 -4.91 20.63
C ARG A 192 -2.06 -6.30 20.51
N PRO A 193 -1.80 -6.99 21.64
CA PRO A 193 -1.45 -8.41 21.62
C PRO A 193 -2.47 -9.22 20.82
N GLY A 194 -2.00 -10.09 19.92
CA GLY A 194 -2.86 -10.83 18.97
C GLY A 194 -3.40 -10.00 17.79
N GLY A 195 -3.08 -8.70 17.74
CA GLY A 195 -3.44 -7.81 16.65
C GLY A 195 -2.77 -8.20 15.33
N ARG A 196 -3.40 -7.79 14.23
CA ARG A 196 -3.00 -8.18 12.88
C ARG A 196 -2.64 -6.98 12.02
N LEU A 197 -1.77 -7.21 11.05
CA LEU A 197 -1.45 -6.28 9.98
C LEU A 197 -1.81 -6.91 8.65
N TYR A 198 -2.66 -6.26 7.87
CA TYR A 198 -2.88 -6.62 6.48
C TYR A 198 -2.04 -5.72 5.56
N VAL A 199 -1.19 -6.33 4.75
CA VAL A 199 -0.37 -5.64 3.75
C VAL A 199 -0.82 -6.02 2.35
N GLU A 200 -1.05 -5.02 1.52
CA GLU A 200 -1.23 -5.18 0.08
C GLU A 200 -0.27 -4.27 -0.69
N CYS A 201 0.54 -4.82 -1.59
CA CYS A 201 1.51 -4.05 -2.38
C CYS A 201 1.83 -4.74 -3.72
N PRO A 202 2.46 -4.08 -4.69
CA PRO A 202 2.80 -4.68 -5.97
C PRO A 202 3.68 -5.92 -5.83
N ASN A 203 3.37 -6.95 -6.60
CA ASN A 203 4.11 -8.21 -6.62
C ASN A 203 5.21 -8.21 -7.69
N LEU A 204 6.47 -8.09 -7.26
CA LEU A 204 7.62 -8.18 -8.16
C LEU A 204 7.85 -9.60 -8.71
N ALA A 205 7.31 -10.65 -8.08
CA ALA A 205 7.43 -12.02 -8.55
C ALA A 205 6.49 -12.35 -9.73
N ALA A 206 5.39 -11.59 -9.87
CA ALA A 206 4.50 -11.63 -11.02
C ALA A 206 4.39 -10.26 -11.69
N PRO A 207 5.48 -9.78 -12.31
CA PRO A 207 5.48 -8.45 -12.89
C PRO A 207 4.43 -8.35 -13.99
N PHE A 208 3.42 -7.53 -13.77
CA PHE A 208 2.39 -7.22 -14.75
C PHE A 208 2.85 -6.14 -15.74
N ALA A 209 4.16 -6.04 -15.97
CA ALA A 209 4.78 -5.12 -16.91
C ALA A 209 6.16 -5.68 -17.35
N ARG A 210 6.70 -5.14 -18.44
CA ARG A 210 8.10 -5.36 -18.84
C ARG A 210 9.05 -4.61 -17.90
N ARG A 211 10.32 -5.05 -17.80
CA ARG A 211 11.35 -4.47 -16.91
C ARG A 211 11.42 -2.93 -16.94
N SER A 212 11.38 -2.33 -18.13
CA SER A 212 11.42 -0.86 -18.32
C SER A 212 10.19 -0.11 -17.80
N ARG A 213 9.17 -0.80 -17.29
CA ARG A 213 7.96 -0.22 -16.72
C ARG A 213 7.72 -0.61 -15.25
N LEU A 214 8.64 -1.37 -14.65
CA LEU A 214 8.49 -1.85 -13.27
C LEU A 214 8.74 -0.74 -12.26
N PHE A 215 9.82 0.01 -12.45
CA PHE A 215 10.31 0.93 -11.43
C PHE A 215 9.76 2.33 -11.62
N HIS A 216 9.46 2.99 -10.50
CA HIS A 216 9.10 4.39 -10.47
C HIS A 216 9.52 5.01 -9.15
N PHE A 217 9.78 6.31 -9.18
CA PHE A 217 10.35 7.05 -8.05
C PHE A 217 9.56 6.91 -6.73
N ALA A 218 8.24 6.81 -6.80
CA ALA A 218 7.44 6.63 -5.58
C ALA A 218 7.59 5.23 -4.94
N HIS A 219 7.88 4.17 -5.70
CA HIS A 219 8.05 2.81 -5.16
C HIS A 219 9.52 2.57 -4.82
N ILE A 220 9.88 3.04 -3.63
CA ILE A 220 11.22 2.94 -3.07
C ILE A 220 11.64 1.49 -2.88
N HIS A 221 10.70 0.64 -2.45
CA HIS A 221 10.90 -0.77 -2.19
C HIS A 221 9.97 -1.62 -3.04
N ASN A 222 10.49 -2.70 -3.63
CA ASN A 222 9.74 -3.61 -4.49
C ASN A 222 9.86 -5.02 -3.93
N PHE A 223 8.72 -5.63 -3.64
CA PHE A 223 8.65 -6.87 -2.87
C PHE A 223 8.28 -8.08 -3.74
N THR A 224 8.94 -9.20 -3.48
CA THR A 224 8.44 -10.55 -3.78
C THR A 224 7.75 -11.13 -2.54
N PRO A 225 7.00 -12.25 -2.65
CA PRO A 225 6.44 -12.91 -1.47
C PRO A 225 7.50 -13.22 -0.40
N ALA A 226 8.66 -13.75 -0.81
CA ALA A 226 9.74 -14.10 0.09
C ALA A 226 10.32 -12.87 0.81
N THR A 227 10.59 -11.77 0.08
CA THR A 227 11.16 -10.56 0.70
C THR A 227 10.16 -9.85 1.62
N LEU A 228 8.86 -9.88 1.30
CA LEU A 228 7.83 -9.32 2.17
C LEU A 228 7.68 -10.13 3.46
N ALA A 229 7.64 -11.46 3.36
CA ALA A 229 7.58 -12.34 4.52
C ALA A 229 8.82 -12.19 5.42
N MET A 230 10.03 -12.16 4.85
CA MET A 230 11.26 -11.92 5.63
C MET A 230 11.26 -10.52 6.28
N MET A 231 10.73 -9.49 5.61
CA MET A 231 10.61 -8.14 6.16
C MET A 231 9.62 -8.10 7.34
N ALA A 232 8.47 -8.77 7.20
CA ALA A 232 7.50 -8.93 8.26
C ALA A 232 8.09 -9.66 9.48
N ASN A 233 8.72 -10.82 9.26
CA ASN A 233 9.39 -11.62 10.31
C ASN A 233 10.45 -10.81 11.05
N ARG A 234 11.25 -10.02 10.31
CA ARG A 234 12.23 -9.13 10.94
C ARG A 234 11.59 -8.04 11.81
N ALA A 235 10.42 -7.55 11.43
CA ALA A 235 9.70 -6.49 12.13
C ALA A 235 8.79 -7.00 13.26
N GLY A 236 8.88 -8.28 13.64
CA GLY A 236 8.07 -8.86 14.73
C GLY A 236 6.68 -9.30 14.29
N PHE A 237 6.52 -9.73 13.05
CA PHE A 237 5.27 -10.27 12.53
C PHE A 237 5.47 -11.67 11.94
N GLU A 238 4.46 -12.52 12.01
CA GLU A 238 4.45 -13.80 11.30
C GLU A 238 3.36 -13.81 10.23
N VAL A 239 3.59 -14.55 9.14
CA VAL A 239 2.58 -14.70 8.08
C VAL A 239 1.50 -15.66 8.54
N GLU A 240 0.33 -15.12 8.88
CA GLU A 240 -0.84 -15.93 9.23
C GLU A 240 -1.57 -16.42 7.97
N ARG A 241 -1.71 -15.55 6.96
CA ARG A 241 -2.36 -15.92 5.69
C ARG A 241 -1.81 -15.15 4.51
N GLN A 242 -1.50 -15.86 3.42
CA GLN A 242 -1.34 -15.27 2.10
C GLN A 242 -2.62 -15.49 1.28
N PHE A 243 -3.20 -14.40 0.76
CA PHE A 243 -4.39 -14.45 -0.11
C PHE A 243 -4.04 -14.41 -1.59
N SER A 244 -2.95 -13.73 -1.94
CA SER A 244 -2.48 -13.64 -3.32
C SER A 244 -1.83 -14.95 -3.79
N THR A 245 -2.18 -15.37 -5.00
CA THR A 245 -1.53 -16.46 -5.72
C THR A 245 -0.22 -16.00 -6.37
N PRO A 246 0.66 -16.92 -6.82
CA PRO A 246 1.95 -16.55 -7.41
C PRO A 246 1.87 -15.64 -8.63
N ASP A 247 0.77 -15.66 -9.39
CA ASP A 247 0.58 -14.86 -10.61
C ASP A 247 -0.23 -13.57 -10.38
N ASP A 248 -0.68 -13.31 -9.14
CA ASP A 248 -1.41 -12.08 -8.82
C ASP A 248 -0.49 -10.86 -8.88
N PRO A 249 -0.97 -9.72 -9.44
CA PRO A 249 -0.16 -8.51 -9.60
C PRO A 249 0.12 -7.79 -8.27
N ASN A 250 -0.61 -8.12 -7.22
CA ASN A 250 -0.45 -7.57 -5.87
C ASN A 250 -0.23 -8.72 -4.89
N LEU A 251 0.72 -8.55 -3.98
CA LEU A 251 0.85 -9.35 -2.77
C LEU A 251 -0.28 -8.97 -1.82
N GLN A 252 -0.86 -9.96 -1.15
CA GLN A 252 -1.89 -9.77 -0.14
C GLN A 252 -1.60 -10.71 1.02
N MET A 253 -1.13 -10.17 2.14
CA MET A 253 -0.73 -10.93 3.31
C MET A 253 -1.42 -10.39 4.56
N LEU A 254 -2.02 -11.28 5.33
CA LEU A 254 -2.39 -11.07 6.72
C LEU A 254 -1.24 -11.57 7.59
N LEU A 255 -0.77 -10.68 8.45
CA LEU A 255 0.32 -10.89 9.36
C LEU A 255 -0.21 -10.80 10.79
N VAL A 256 0.27 -11.64 11.68
CA VAL A 256 -0.05 -11.57 13.11
C VAL A 256 1.15 -11.02 13.87
N ARG A 257 0.88 -10.19 14.88
CA ARG A 257 1.91 -9.64 15.78
C ARG A 257 2.60 -10.79 16.54
N ALA A 258 3.93 -10.79 16.53
CA ALA A 258 4.78 -11.73 17.28
C ALA A 258 5.68 -10.97 18.25
N ASP A 259 6.08 -11.60 19.36
CA ASP A 259 6.80 -10.92 20.44
C ASP A 259 8.26 -10.58 20.09
N ALA A 260 8.86 -11.29 19.14
CA ALA A 260 10.23 -11.05 18.71
C ALA A 260 10.38 -11.12 17.19
N GLY A 261 11.11 -10.16 16.63
CA GLY A 261 11.50 -10.21 15.23
C GLY A 261 12.64 -11.20 15.00
N ARG A 262 12.47 -12.13 14.07
CA ARG A 262 13.52 -13.08 13.66
C ARG A 262 13.69 -13.05 12.15
N LEU A 263 14.87 -12.62 11.69
CA LEU A 263 15.22 -12.73 10.28
C LEU A 263 15.92 -14.07 10.01
N VAL A 264 15.31 -14.89 9.16
CA VAL A 264 15.97 -16.02 8.50
C VAL A 264 16.02 -15.70 7.02
N LEU A 265 17.22 -15.67 6.45
CA LEU A 265 17.39 -15.42 5.02
C LEU A 265 17.08 -16.68 4.23
N ASP A 266 16.20 -16.56 3.24
CA ASP A 266 16.06 -17.55 2.18
C ASP A 266 17.22 -17.39 1.18
N PRO A 267 18.15 -18.36 1.10
CA PRO A 267 19.29 -18.28 0.18
C PRO A 267 18.87 -18.27 -1.30
N ALA A 268 17.69 -18.78 -1.64
CA ALA A 268 17.17 -18.79 -3.00
C ALA A 268 16.49 -17.48 -3.39
N SER A 269 16.12 -16.63 -2.43
CA SER A 269 15.31 -15.42 -2.65
C SER A 269 15.94 -14.46 -3.65
N CYS A 270 17.25 -14.19 -3.53
CA CYS A 270 17.96 -13.32 -4.46
C CYS A 270 17.87 -13.80 -5.91
N GLN A 271 18.13 -15.08 -6.14
CA GLN A 271 18.07 -15.66 -7.47
C GLN A 271 16.63 -15.72 -8.01
N ALA A 272 15.65 -16.01 -7.14
CA ALA A 272 14.24 -15.96 -7.51
C ALA A 272 13.79 -14.56 -7.94
N THR A 273 14.19 -13.51 -7.21
CA THR A 273 13.90 -12.11 -7.59
C THR A 273 14.53 -11.78 -8.94
N LYS A 274 15.80 -12.13 -9.17
CA LYS A 274 16.47 -11.88 -10.45
C LYS A 274 15.77 -12.58 -11.62
N ARG A 275 15.33 -13.84 -11.43
CA ARG A 275 14.54 -14.56 -12.44
C ARG A 275 13.20 -13.86 -12.72
N ALA A 276 12.51 -13.38 -11.69
CA ALA A 276 11.25 -12.66 -11.87
C ALA A 276 11.41 -11.37 -12.69
N LEU A 277 12.49 -10.61 -12.46
CA LEU A 277 12.83 -9.41 -13.23
C LEU A 277 13.05 -9.70 -14.73
N GLY A 278 13.53 -10.90 -15.06
CA GLY A 278 13.75 -11.37 -16.42
C GLY A 278 12.53 -12.04 -17.07
N ARG A 279 11.44 -12.29 -16.31
CA ARG A 279 10.30 -13.13 -16.75
C ARG A 279 9.61 -12.61 -18.01
N TYR A 280 9.56 -11.29 -18.20
CA TYR A 280 8.87 -10.68 -19.35
C TYR A 280 9.74 -9.68 -20.10
N ASN A 281 9.93 -9.96 -21.40
CA ASN A 281 10.45 -9.01 -22.37
C ASN A 281 9.28 -8.42 -23.20
N ALA A 282 9.57 -7.52 -24.14
CA ALA A 282 8.54 -6.88 -24.95
C ALA A 282 7.66 -7.90 -25.70
N LEU A 283 8.28 -8.95 -26.25
CA LEU A 283 7.59 -10.01 -26.99
C LEU A 283 6.75 -10.88 -26.07
N THR A 284 7.35 -11.46 -25.02
CA THR A 284 6.68 -12.40 -24.10
C THR A 284 5.64 -11.72 -23.21
N TYR A 285 5.72 -10.40 -23.03
CA TYR A 285 4.66 -9.62 -22.40
C TYR A 285 3.40 -9.56 -23.27
N HIS A 286 3.55 -9.30 -24.57
CA HIS A 286 2.42 -9.15 -25.50
C HIS A 286 1.90 -10.48 -26.06
N ALA A 287 2.74 -11.53 -26.10
CA ALA A 287 2.39 -12.85 -26.63
C ALA A 287 1.61 -13.76 -25.65
N ARG A 288 1.11 -13.24 -24.52
CA ARG A 288 0.31 -14.02 -23.56
C ARG A 288 -1.10 -14.25 -24.13
N LEU A 289 -1.31 -15.33 -24.88
CA LEU A 289 -2.62 -15.67 -25.46
C LEU A 289 -3.72 -15.80 -24.38
N GLY A 290 -3.39 -16.33 -23.19
CA GLY A 290 -4.30 -16.37 -22.02
C GLY A 290 -4.66 -15.01 -21.41
N TYR A 291 -4.08 -13.91 -21.91
CA TYR A 291 -4.24 -12.55 -21.39
C TYR A 291 -5.18 -11.68 -22.22
N VAL A 292 -5.54 -12.13 -23.43
CA VAL A 292 -6.51 -11.43 -24.30
C VAL A 292 -7.88 -11.40 -23.64
N TRP A 293 -8.35 -12.55 -23.14
CA TRP A 293 -9.69 -12.66 -22.55
C TRP A 293 -9.88 -11.87 -21.24
N PRO A 294 -8.95 -11.91 -20.26
CA PRO A 294 -9.00 -11.04 -19.10
C PRO A 294 -8.98 -9.55 -19.45
N ARG A 295 -8.23 -9.16 -20.49
CA ARG A 295 -8.17 -7.76 -20.94
C ARG A 295 -9.46 -7.30 -21.60
N VAL A 296 -10.08 -8.14 -22.43
CA VAL A 296 -11.41 -7.88 -23.00
C VAL A 296 -12.45 -7.75 -21.89
N ARG A 297 -12.47 -8.68 -20.92
CA ARG A 297 -13.35 -8.59 -19.74
C ARG A 297 -13.09 -7.32 -18.93
N LYS A 298 -11.83 -6.91 -18.76
CA LYS A 298 -11.45 -5.68 -18.05
C LYS A 298 -11.91 -4.42 -18.80
N LEU A 299 -11.78 -4.38 -20.12
CA LEU A 299 -12.28 -3.29 -20.95
C LEU A 299 -13.81 -3.21 -20.91
N ALA A 300 -14.52 -4.34 -21.00
CA ALA A 300 -15.97 -4.38 -20.86
C ALA A 300 -16.41 -3.90 -19.46
N SER A 301 -15.71 -4.33 -18.41
CA SER A 301 -15.93 -3.84 -17.04
C SER A 301 -15.69 -2.33 -16.93
N TYR A 302 -14.74 -1.76 -17.67
CA TYR A 302 -14.48 -0.32 -17.64
C TYR A 302 -15.64 0.47 -18.26
N LEU A 303 -16.25 -0.04 -19.33
CA LEU A 303 -17.43 0.57 -19.94
C LEU A 303 -18.63 0.53 -18.97
N GLY A 304 -18.89 -0.63 -18.37
CA GLY A 304 -19.94 -0.77 -17.35
C GLY A 304 -19.72 0.12 -16.11
N GLU A 305 -18.48 0.22 -15.63
CA GLU A 305 -18.10 1.14 -14.56
C GLU A 305 -18.34 2.60 -14.95
N HIS A 306 -17.99 2.99 -16.18
CA HIS A 306 -18.17 4.36 -16.65
C HIS A 306 -19.65 4.76 -16.65
N LEU A 307 -20.53 3.85 -17.08
CA LEU A 307 -21.97 4.08 -17.15
C LEU A 307 -22.66 4.10 -15.77
N THR A 308 -22.14 3.37 -14.78
CA THR A 308 -22.82 3.16 -13.50
C THR A 308 -22.19 3.87 -12.30
N ALA A 309 -20.91 4.25 -12.36
CA ALA A 309 -20.18 4.83 -11.24
C ALA A 309 -20.88 6.05 -10.64
N GLN A 310 -21.36 6.99 -11.46
CA GLN A 310 -22.01 8.21 -10.94
C GLN A 310 -23.28 7.89 -10.13
N ARG A 311 -24.09 6.93 -10.57
CA ARG A 311 -25.31 6.52 -9.85
C ARG A 311 -24.93 5.76 -8.56
N GLN A 312 -23.95 4.88 -8.63
CA GLN A 312 -23.48 4.09 -7.49
C GLN A 312 -22.84 4.98 -6.41
N VAL A 313 -21.99 5.93 -6.80
CA VAL A 313 -21.37 6.90 -5.88
C VAL A 313 -22.44 7.76 -5.23
N ARG A 314 -23.42 8.29 -5.97
CA ARG A 314 -24.54 9.04 -5.37
C ARG A 314 -25.28 8.23 -4.30
N ARG A 315 -25.54 6.95 -4.55
CA ARG A 315 -26.16 6.05 -3.55
C ARG A 315 -25.27 5.84 -2.34
N LEU A 316 -23.97 5.60 -2.55
CA LEU A 316 -22.99 5.47 -1.47
C LEU A 316 -22.96 6.73 -0.60
N LEU A 317 -22.81 7.91 -1.19
CA LEU A 317 -22.79 9.18 -0.48
C LEU A 317 -24.07 9.41 0.32
N GLY A 318 -25.23 9.06 -0.24
CA GLY A 318 -26.52 9.09 0.48
C GLY A 318 -26.50 8.18 1.71
N ARG A 319 -25.95 6.96 1.59
CA ARG A 319 -25.82 6.01 2.70
C ARG A 319 -24.87 6.53 3.78
N CYS A 320 -23.73 7.11 3.38
CA CYS A 320 -22.76 7.71 4.29
C CYS A 320 -23.36 8.89 5.07
N LYS A 321 -24.16 9.73 4.40
CA LYS A 321 -24.84 10.86 5.03
C LYS A 321 -25.89 10.40 6.06
N ALA A 322 -26.69 9.39 5.73
CA ALA A 322 -27.67 8.83 6.65
C ALA A 322 -27.02 8.21 7.89
N ASP A 323 -25.93 7.47 7.70
CA ASP A 323 -25.12 6.89 8.77
C ASP A 323 -24.51 7.96 9.69
N ALA A 324 -23.94 9.02 9.11
CA ALA A 324 -23.41 10.15 9.89
C ALA A 324 -24.50 10.84 10.72
N ALA A 325 -25.69 11.04 10.15
CA ALA A 325 -26.83 11.63 10.87
C ALA A 325 -27.30 10.75 12.05
N ALA A 326 -27.33 9.43 11.86
CA ALA A 326 -27.70 8.49 12.91
C ALA A 326 -26.70 8.51 14.09
N ARG A 327 -25.40 8.57 13.80
CA ARG A 327 -24.35 8.68 14.82
C ARG A 327 -24.48 9.96 15.65
N SER A 328 -24.70 11.12 15.01
CA SER A 328 -24.90 12.40 15.73
C SER A 328 -26.16 12.42 16.61
N CYS A 329 -27.22 11.71 16.23
CA CYS A 329 -28.44 11.60 17.04
C CYS A 329 -28.21 10.72 18.29
N SER A 330 -27.46 9.62 18.14
CA SER A 330 -27.13 8.71 19.25
C SER A 330 -26.23 9.35 20.32
N THR A 331 -25.25 10.18 19.92
CA THR A 331 -24.36 10.89 20.84
C THR A 331 -25.10 12.00 21.60
N ALA A 332 -26.02 12.71 20.94
CA ALA A 332 -26.87 13.71 21.59
C ALA A 332 -27.81 13.09 22.64
N SER A 333 -28.42 11.94 22.33
CA SER A 333 -29.24 11.15 23.27
C SER A 333 -28.45 10.70 24.51
N THR A 334 -27.24 10.16 24.29
CA THR A 334 -26.38 9.67 25.38
C THR A 334 -25.94 10.81 26.29
N ALA A 335 -25.51 11.95 25.73
CA ALA A 335 -25.14 13.14 26.50
C ALA A 335 -26.32 13.74 27.29
N GLN A 336 -27.54 13.66 26.76
CA GLN A 336 -28.75 14.14 27.42
C GLN A 336 -29.21 13.20 28.55
N SER A 337 -28.97 11.89 28.43
CA SER A 337 -29.24 10.91 29.49
C SER A 337 -28.27 11.05 30.67
N GLN A 338 -26.98 11.28 30.40
CA GLN A 338 -25.96 11.49 31.43
C GLN A 338 -26.17 12.80 32.21
N ARG A 339 -26.70 13.85 31.56
CA ARG A 339 -27.06 15.12 32.23
C ARG A 339 -28.35 15.06 33.05
N ARG A 340 -29.19 14.04 32.86
CA ARG A 340 -30.40 13.82 33.66
C ARG A 340 -30.18 12.89 34.85
N ALA A 341 -29.03 12.21 34.89
CA ALA A 341 -28.62 11.29 35.95
C ALA A 341 -27.58 11.90 36.91
N ALA A 342 -27.14 13.14 36.66
CA ALA A 342 -26.27 13.95 37.52
C ALA A 342 -27.10 15.08 38.14
#